data_AF-A0A502HKA7-F1
#
_entry.id   AF-A0A502HKA7-F1
#
_cell.length_a   1.000
_cell.length_b   1.000
_cell.length_c   1.000
_cell.angle_alpha   90.00
_cell.angle_beta   90.00
_cell.angle_gamma   90.00
#
_symmetry.space_group_name_H-M   'P 1'
#
loop_
_entity.id
_entity.type
_entity.pdbx_description
1 polymer ?
#
loop_
_entity_poly.entity_id
_entity_poly.type
_entity_poly.pdbx_seq_one_letter_code
_entity_poly.pdbx_strand_id
1 'polypeptide(L)'
;MTQRQVINASVSPKGSLETLSQREVQQLSEAGSGSTYNIFRQCALAILNTGAHVDNAKTILEAYKDFEIRIHQQDRGVRLELLNAPADAFVDGEMIASTREMLFSALRDIVYTENELDSQRIDLSTSQGISDYVFHLLRNARTLRPGVEPKIVVCWGGHSINTEEYKYTKKVGHELGLRSLDICTGCGPGVMKGPMKGATIAHAKQRIHGGRYLGLTEPGIIAAEAPNPIVNELVILPDIEKRLEAFVRVGHGIIIFPGGAGTAEEFLYLLGILMHPDNEGLPFPVVLTGPKHAAPYLEQLDAFVGATLGDAAKKHYEIIIDDPAEVARQMTQGLKAVKQFRRERNDAFHFNWLLKIDEGFQRPFDPTHENMANLKLSRTLPAHELAANLRRAFSGIVAGNVKDKGIRLIEQHGPYQIRGDAEIMRPLDQLLKAFVAQHRMKLPGGAAYVPCYQVVA
;
A
#
# COMPACT_ATOMS: atom_id res chain seq x y z
N MET A 1 -28.15 16.07 4.35
CA MET A 1 -26.87 15.77 3.65
C MET A 1 -26.43 17.07 3.01
N THR A 2 -25.25 17.58 3.34
CA THR A 2 -24.67 18.75 2.66
C THR A 2 -24.51 18.42 1.19
N GLN A 3 -25.08 19.24 0.31
CA GLN A 3 -24.98 19.07 -1.14
C GLN A 3 -23.52 19.19 -1.55
N ARG A 4 -22.89 18.08 -1.95
CA ARG A 4 -21.48 18.07 -2.36
C ARG A 4 -21.37 18.74 -3.74
N GLN A 5 -20.36 19.57 -3.92
CA GLN A 5 -20.12 20.24 -5.19
C GLN A 5 -19.55 19.25 -6.21
N VAL A 6 -20.16 19.23 -7.39
CA VAL A 6 -19.75 18.38 -8.51
C VAL A 6 -19.49 19.23 -9.75
N ILE A 7 -18.66 18.73 -10.64
CA ILE A 7 -18.28 19.40 -11.89
C ILE A 7 -18.21 18.41 -13.05
N ASN A 8 -18.61 18.85 -14.24
CA ASN A 8 -18.38 18.13 -15.49
C ASN A 8 -17.09 18.66 -16.13
N ALA A 9 -16.22 17.78 -16.60
CA ALA A 9 -14.94 18.17 -17.16
C ALA A 9 -14.50 17.26 -18.30
N SER A 10 -13.69 17.78 -19.20
CA SER A 10 -12.98 16.98 -20.20
C SER A 10 -11.48 17.12 -19.99
N VAL A 11 -10.79 15.99 -19.84
CA VAL A 11 -9.37 15.95 -19.54
C VAL A 11 -8.60 15.06 -20.50
N SER A 12 -7.44 15.54 -20.92
CA SER A 12 -6.50 14.83 -21.79
C SER A 12 -5.19 14.60 -21.03
N PRO A 13 -4.44 13.53 -21.37
CA PRO A 13 -3.16 13.25 -20.74
C PRO A 13 -2.15 14.36 -21.05
N LYS A 14 -1.19 14.57 -20.15
CA LYS A 14 -0.01 15.41 -20.39
C LYS A 14 1.22 14.52 -20.48
N GLY A 15 2.07 14.76 -21.49
CA GLY A 15 3.30 13.98 -21.72
C GLY A 15 3.07 12.69 -22.50
N SER A 16 4.05 11.78 -22.45
CA SER A 16 4.04 10.51 -23.20
C SER A 16 3.13 9.42 -22.60
N LEU A 17 2.15 9.80 -21.78
CA LEU A 17 1.17 8.91 -21.18
C LEU A 17 0.17 8.48 -22.26
N GLU A 18 0.70 7.56 -23.08
CA GLU A 18 0.03 6.41 -23.69
C GLU A 18 -0.96 6.70 -24.82
N THR A 19 -0.46 6.49 -26.02
CA THR A 19 -1.28 6.09 -27.16
C THR A 19 -1.82 4.68 -26.89
N LEU A 20 -3.01 4.58 -26.28
CA LEU A 20 -3.76 3.32 -26.27
C LEU A 20 -4.14 2.95 -27.71
N SER A 21 -4.04 1.67 -28.04
CA SER A 21 -4.53 1.11 -29.30
C SER A 21 -6.06 1.17 -29.36
N GLN A 22 -6.62 1.09 -30.57
CA GLN A 22 -8.07 0.99 -30.77
C GLN A 22 -8.68 -0.19 -30.01
N ARG A 23 -7.96 -1.32 -29.93
CA ARG A 23 -8.42 -2.52 -29.22
C ARG A 23 -8.51 -2.29 -27.71
N GLU A 24 -7.52 -1.64 -27.11
CA GLU A 24 -7.50 -1.32 -25.68
C GLU A 24 -8.62 -0.35 -25.29
N VAL A 25 -8.89 0.66 -26.13
CA VAL A 25 -10.00 1.59 -25.89
C VAL A 25 -11.35 0.90 -26.12
N GLN A 26 -11.47 0.02 -27.12
CA GLN A 26 -12.70 -0.73 -27.40
C GLN A 26 -13.02 -1.71 -26.27
N GLN A 27 -12.05 -2.42 -25.71
CA GLN A 27 -12.24 -3.27 -24.53
C GLN A 27 -12.80 -2.47 -23.34
N LEU A 28 -12.34 -1.23 -23.15
CA LEU A 28 -12.86 -0.34 -22.10
C LEU A 28 -14.26 0.22 -22.42
N SER A 29 -14.54 0.53 -23.69
CA SER A 29 -15.79 1.16 -24.13
C SER A 29 -16.94 0.16 -24.30
N GLU A 30 -16.67 -1.05 -24.81
CA GLU A 30 -17.63 -2.17 -24.82
C GLU A 30 -17.88 -2.69 -23.41
N ALA A 31 -16.91 -2.51 -22.50
CA ALA A 31 -17.07 -2.73 -21.07
C ALA A 31 -17.83 -1.60 -20.35
N GLY A 32 -18.57 -0.71 -21.04
CA GLY A 32 -19.54 0.18 -20.39
C GLY A 32 -20.57 -0.55 -19.49
N SER A 33 -20.63 -1.88 -19.56
CA SER A 33 -21.35 -2.79 -18.65
C SER A 33 -20.49 -3.89 -18.00
N GLY A 34 -19.15 -3.85 -18.10
CA GLY A 34 -18.21 -4.89 -17.64
C GLY A 34 -17.50 -4.58 -16.30
N SER A 35 -16.84 -5.58 -15.72
CA SER A 35 -16.08 -5.48 -14.45
C SER A 35 -14.96 -4.44 -14.51
N THR A 36 -14.21 -4.36 -15.61
CA THR A 36 -13.04 -3.47 -15.78
C THR A 36 -13.42 -1.99 -15.73
N TYR A 37 -14.53 -1.60 -16.36
CA TYR A 37 -15.05 -0.23 -16.28
C TYR A 37 -15.41 0.15 -14.84
N ASN A 38 -16.08 -0.74 -14.11
CA ASN A 38 -16.45 -0.49 -12.72
C ASN A 38 -15.21 -0.29 -11.83
N ILE A 39 -14.16 -1.10 -12.05
CA ILE A 39 -12.87 -0.95 -11.36
C ILE A 39 -12.23 0.41 -11.70
N PHE A 40 -12.19 0.78 -12.98
CA PHE A 40 -11.63 2.07 -13.40
C PHE A 40 -12.42 3.25 -12.84
N ARG A 41 -13.76 3.22 -12.92
CA ARG A 41 -14.64 4.24 -12.34
C ARG A 41 -14.40 4.39 -10.84
N GLN A 42 -14.28 3.28 -10.10
CA GLN A 42 -13.99 3.30 -8.67
C GLN A 42 -12.63 3.93 -8.37
N CYS A 43 -11.58 3.53 -9.10
CA CYS A 43 -10.24 4.09 -8.92
C CYS A 43 -10.19 5.57 -9.27
N ALA A 44 -10.83 5.98 -10.36
CA ALA A 44 -10.93 7.38 -10.78
C ALA A 44 -11.67 8.22 -9.73
N LEU A 45 -12.79 7.73 -9.20
CA LEU A 45 -13.52 8.42 -8.13
C LEU A 45 -12.67 8.59 -6.88
N ALA A 46 -11.91 7.56 -6.49
CA ALA A 46 -11.00 7.63 -5.35
C ALA A 46 -9.91 8.70 -5.55
N ILE A 47 -9.28 8.73 -6.73
CA ILE A 47 -8.27 9.74 -7.11
C ILE A 47 -8.84 11.16 -7.10
N LEU A 48 -10.09 11.34 -7.51
CA LEU A 48 -10.77 12.64 -7.51
C LEU A 48 -11.20 13.10 -6.10
N ASN A 49 -11.35 12.18 -5.15
CA ASN A 49 -11.91 12.45 -3.83
C ASN A 49 -10.84 12.60 -2.71
N THR A 50 -9.63 13.03 -3.08
CA THR A 50 -8.45 13.09 -2.18
C THR A 50 -8.52 14.12 -1.05
N GLY A 51 -9.49 15.04 -1.09
CA GLY A 51 -9.76 16.03 -0.05
C GLY A 51 -10.73 15.56 1.04
N ALA A 52 -11.45 14.45 0.84
CA ALA A 52 -12.47 14.01 1.78
C ALA A 52 -11.86 13.30 3.01
N HIS A 53 -12.26 13.72 4.21
CA HIS A 53 -11.95 13.01 5.45
C HIS A 53 -12.89 11.79 5.65
N VAL A 54 -12.80 10.81 4.74
CA VAL A 54 -13.61 9.58 4.79
C VAL A 54 -12.70 8.37 4.54
N ASP A 55 -12.72 7.40 5.46
CA ASP A 55 -11.93 6.15 5.43
C ASP A 55 -12.78 4.92 5.04
N ASN A 56 -14.02 5.13 4.61
CA ASN A 56 -14.97 4.08 4.26
C ASN A 56 -15.32 4.11 2.76
N ALA A 57 -14.93 3.06 2.04
CA ALA A 57 -15.17 2.93 0.60
C ALA A 57 -16.67 2.95 0.24
N LYS A 58 -17.51 2.26 1.02
CA LYS A 58 -18.98 2.21 0.82
C LYS A 58 -19.59 3.62 0.88
N THR A 59 -19.19 4.42 1.87
CA THR A 59 -19.69 5.81 2.02
C THR A 59 -19.30 6.71 0.84
N ILE A 60 -18.09 6.55 0.28
CA ILE A 60 -17.64 7.36 -0.86
C ILE A 60 -18.41 6.98 -2.13
N LEU A 61 -18.53 5.68 -2.40
CA LEU A 61 -19.24 5.15 -3.56
C LEU A 61 -20.73 5.53 -3.53
N GLU A 62 -21.36 5.46 -2.36
CA GLU A 62 -22.77 5.85 -2.17
C GLU A 62 -23.00 7.36 -2.30
N ALA A 63 -21.99 8.18 -1.99
CA ALA A 63 -22.11 9.64 -2.08
C ALA A 63 -21.96 10.18 -3.51
N TYR A 64 -21.36 9.41 -4.41
CA TYR A 64 -21.16 9.77 -5.82
C TYR A 64 -21.70 8.68 -6.74
N LYS A 65 -22.98 8.30 -6.54
CA LYS A 65 -23.66 7.32 -7.39
C LYS A 65 -23.77 7.79 -8.84
N ASP A 66 -23.98 9.09 -9.05
CA ASP A 66 -24.18 9.68 -10.37
C ASP A 66 -22.86 10.09 -11.07
N PHE A 67 -21.70 9.80 -10.45
CA PHE A 67 -20.41 10.01 -11.11
C PHE A 67 -20.26 9.05 -12.29
N GLU A 68 -19.91 9.56 -13.46
CA GLU A 68 -19.58 8.75 -14.64
C GLU A 68 -18.25 9.22 -15.25
N ILE A 69 -17.56 8.28 -15.88
CA ILE A 69 -16.36 8.54 -16.66
C ILE A 69 -16.56 7.94 -18.05
N ARG A 70 -16.35 8.71 -19.10
CA ARG A 70 -16.43 8.24 -20.49
C ARG A 70 -15.08 8.39 -21.15
N ILE A 71 -14.66 7.32 -21.82
CA ILE A 71 -13.35 7.24 -22.46
C ILE A 71 -13.56 7.47 -23.94
N HIS A 72 -13.03 8.58 -24.46
CA HIS A 72 -13.13 8.98 -25.85
C HIS A 72 -11.79 8.79 -26.53
N GLN A 73 -11.76 8.02 -27.61
CA GLN A 73 -10.59 7.95 -28.47
C GLN A 73 -10.53 9.18 -29.39
N GLN A 74 -9.33 9.73 -29.58
CA GLN A 74 -9.04 10.80 -30.51
C GLN A 74 -7.77 10.46 -31.30
N ASP A 75 -7.55 11.12 -32.44
CA ASP A 75 -6.36 10.89 -33.29
C ASP A 75 -5.03 11.09 -32.54
N ARG A 76 -5.04 11.92 -31.49
CA ARG A 76 -3.86 12.26 -30.69
C ARG A 76 -3.78 11.51 -29.35
N GLY A 77 -4.66 10.52 -29.11
CA GLY A 77 -4.65 9.70 -27.90
C GLY A 77 -6.02 9.61 -27.25
N VAL A 78 -6.04 9.49 -25.93
CA VAL A 78 -7.27 9.27 -25.14
C VAL A 78 -7.73 10.57 -24.47
N ARG A 79 -9.03 10.76 -24.39
CA ARG A 79 -9.66 11.86 -23.63
C ARG A 79 -10.69 11.28 -22.68
N LEU A 80 -10.67 11.72 -21.43
CA LEU A 80 -11.65 11.34 -20.42
C LEU A 80 -12.69 12.46 -20.30
N GLU A 81 -13.96 12.12 -20.41
CA GLU A 81 -15.08 12.98 -20.05
C GLU A 81 -15.58 12.55 -18.67
N LEU A 82 -15.58 13.47 -17.71
CA LEU A 82 -16.01 13.25 -16.34
C LEU A 82 -17.36 13.93 -16.14
N LEU A 83 -18.34 13.19 -15.65
CA LEU A 83 -19.66 13.69 -15.32
C LEU A 83 -19.88 13.58 -13.82
N ASN A 84 -20.34 14.66 -13.19
CA ASN A 84 -20.56 14.77 -11.75
C ASN A 84 -19.32 14.42 -10.91
N ALA A 85 -18.13 14.83 -11.35
CA ALA A 85 -16.89 14.58 -10.63
C ALA A 85 -16.80 15.41 -9.34
N PRO A 86 -16.13 14.92 -8.27
CA PRO A 86 -15.83 15.71 -7.09
C PRO A 86 -15.13 17.03 -7.43
N ALA A 87 -15.70 18.17 -7.01
CA ALA A 87 -15.15 19.49 -7.33
C ALA A 87 -13.79 19.76 -6.64
N ASP A 88 -13.48 19.10 -5.53
CA ASP A 88 -12.21 19.25 -4.79
C ASP A 88 -10.96 18.87 -5.60
N ALA A 89 -11.13 18.15 -6.71
CA ALA A 89 -10.05 17.82 -7.66
C ALA A 89 -9.66 18.99 -8.58
N PHE A 90 -10.37 20.12 -8.50
CA PHE A 90 -10.23 21.28 -9.39
C PHE A 90 -9.91 22.54 -8.59
N VAL A 91 -9.11 23.41 -9.19
CA VAL A 91 -8.80 24.76 -8.69
C VAL A 91 -9.18 25.73 -9.78
N ASP A 92 -10.12 26.63 -9.50
CA ASP A 92 -10.65 27.60 -10.47
C ASP A 92 -11.14 26.96 -11.78
N GLY A 93 -11.74 25.77 -11.69
CA GLY A 93 -12.24 24.99 -12.83
C GLY A 93 -11.17 24.15 -13.55
N GLU A 94 -9.90 24.28 -13.19
CA GLU A 94 -8.80 23.52 -13.77
C GLU A 94 -8.40 22.34 -12.88
N MET A 95 -8.29 21.14 -13.46
CA MET A 95 -7.91 19.95 -12.70
C MET A 95 -6.45 20.04 -12.23
N ILE A 96 -6.24 19.72 -10.95
CA ILE A 96 -4.91 19.59 -10.34
C ILE A 96 -4.04 18.67 -11.20
N ALA A 97 -2.82 19.11 -11.54
CA ALA A 97 -1.96 18.41 -12.50
C ALA A 97 -1.63 16.96 -12.07
N SER A 98 -1.29 16.74 -10.81
CA SER A 98 -1.00 15.39 -10.30
C SER A 98 -2.24 14.49 -10.28
N THR A 99 -3.41 15.03 -9.94
CA THR A 99 -4.68 14.28 -10.04
C THR A 99 -4.93 13.79 -11.46
N ARG A 100 -4.70 14.65 -12.45
CA ARG A 100 -4.78 14.27 -13.87
C ARG A 100 -3.80 13.16 -14.22
N GLU A 101 -2.52 13.27 -13.83
CA GLU A 101 -1.49 12.26 -14.09
C GLU A 101 -1.86 10.90 -13.45
N MET A 102 -2.38 10.92 -12.23
CA MET A 102 -2.85 9.73 -11.52
C MET A 102 -4.06 9.08 -12.20
N LEU A 103 -5.02 9.85 -12.75
CA LEU A 103 -6.13 9.28 -13.52
C LEU A 103 -5.64 8.48 -14.73
N PHE A 104 -4.64 8.99 -15.45
CA PHE A 104 -4.08 8.28 -16.60
C PHE A 104 -3.15 7.13 -16.20
N SER A 105 -2.52 7.18 -15.03
CA SER A 105 -1.82 6.01 -14.45
C SER A 105 -2.81 4.90 -14.08
N ALA A 106 -3.96 5.25 -13.50
CA ALA A 106 -5.02 4.29 -13.22
C ALA A 106 -5.57 3.64 -14.49
N LEU A 107 -5.79 4.44 -15.55
CA LEU A 107 -6.23 3.93 -16.85
C LEU A 107 -5.21 2.94 -17.43
N ARG A 108 -3.92 3.34 -17.49
CA ARG A 108 -2.82 2.48 -17.95
C ARG A 108 -2.83 1.14 -17.22
N ASP A 109 -2.80 1.19 -15.89
CA ASP A 109 -2.56 0.00 -15.08
C ASP A 109 -3.73 -0.98 -15.17
N ILE A 110 -4.98 -0.48 -15.19
CA ILE A 110 -6.18 -1.33 -15.27
C ILE A 110 -6.29 -1.99 -16.65
N VAL A 111 -6.03 -1.24 -17.73
CA VAL A 111 -6.02 -1.80 -19.09
C VAL A 111 -4.93 -2.85 -19.26
N TYR A 112 -3.71 -2.53 -18.81
CA TYR A 112 -2.58 -3.43 -18.94
C TYR A 112 -2.78 -4.71 -18.12
N THR A 113 -3.31 -4.59 -16.89
CA THR A 113 -3.63 -5.73 -16.02
C THR A 113 -4.58 -6.70 -16.70
N GLU A 114 -5.69 -6.21 -17.26
CA GLU A 114 -6.69 -7.06 -17.93
C GLU A 114 -6.09 -7.77 -19.16
N ASN A 115 -5.35 -7.04 -19.99
CA ASN A 115 -4.75 -7.60 -21.20
C ASN A 115 -3.67 -8.66 -20.92
N GLU A 116 -2.87 -8.46 -19.87
CA GLU A 116 -1.84 -9.42 -19.50
C GLU A 116 -2.43 -10.70 -18.91
N LEU A 117 -3.56 -10.63 -18.19
CA LEU A 117 -4.29 -11.79 -17.70
C LEU A 117 -4.83 -12.67 -18.84
N ASP A 118 -5.24 -12.06 -19.95
CA ASP A 118 -5.66 -12.77 -21.16
C ASP A 118 -4.48 -13.33 -21.97
N SER A 119 -3.25 -12.95 -21.64
CA SER A 119 -2.05 -13.37 -22.38
C SER A 119 -1.54 -14.73 -21.91
N GLN A 120 -1.14 -15.60 -22.84
CA GLN A 120 -0.49 -16.89 -22.53
C GLN A 120 0.95 -16.73 -21.98
N ARG A 121 1.43 -15.51 -21.77
CA ARG A 121 2.83 -15.23 -21.40
C ARG A 121 3.06 -15.26 -19.89
N ILE A 122 2.01 -15.26 -19.08
CA ILE A 122 2.10 -15.21 -17.62
C ILE A 122 1.50 -16.48 -17.04
N ASP A 123 2.28 -17.16 -16.21
CA ASP A 123 1.82 -18.32 -15.46
C ASP A 123 1.57 -17.97 -13.99
N LEU A 124 0.33 -17.57 -13.68
CA LEU A 124 -0.06 -17.28 -12.30
C LEU A 124 -0.20 -18.56 -11.44
N SER A 125 -0.02 -19.76 -11.99
CA SER A 125 -0.05 -20.99 -11.22
C SER A 125 1.23 -21.25 -10.44
N THR A 126 2.33 -20.54 -10.74
CA THR A 126 3.62 -20.69 -10.06
C THR A 126 4.06 -19.41 -9.34
N SER A 127 4.84 -19.57 -8.26
CA SER A 127 5.44 -18.46 -7.50
C SER A 127 6.32 -17.53 -8.36
N GLN A 128 7.10 -18.13 -9.28
CA GLN A 128 7.93 -17.38 -10.22
C GLN A 128 7.07 -16.56 -11.19
N GLY A 129 6.04 -17.16 -11.79
CA GLY A 129 5.19 -16.44 -12.73
C GLY A 129 4.37 -15.32 -12.09
N ILE A 130 4.02 -15.43 -10.79
CA ILE A 130 3.46 -14.30 -10.02
C ILE A 130 4.49 -13.17 -9.88
N SER A 131 5.75 -13.49 -9.58
CA SER A 131 6.82 -12.49 -9.45
C SER A 131 7.09 -11.79 -10.79
N ASP A 132 7.11 -12.55 -11.88
CA ASP A 132 7.27 -12.03 -13.25
C ASP A 132 6.11 -11.11 -13.64
N TYR A 133 4.89 -11.46 -13.23
CA TYR A 133 3.72 -10.60 -13.43
C TYR A 133 3.86 -9.27 -12.70
N VAL A 134 4.24 -9.27 -11.41
CA VAL A 134 4.50 -8.04 -10.66
C VAL A 134 5.59 -7.20 -11.32
N PHE A 135 6.67 -7.83 -11.81
CA PHE A 135 7.71 -7.15 -12.56
C PHE A 135 7.17 -6.51 -13.86
N HIS A 136 6.33 -7.21 -14.64
CA HIS A 136 5.73 -6.68 -15.86
C HIS A 136 4.82 -5.48 -15.60
N LEU A 137 3.97 -5.54 -14.56
CA LEU A 137 3.14 -4.41 -14.13
C LEU A 137 3.98 -3.19 -13.80
N LEU A 138 5.03 -3.35 -12.98
CA LEU A 138 5.92 -2.25 -12.58
C LEU A 138 6.76 -1.71 -13.75
N ARG A 139 7.15 -2.58 -14.69
CA ARG A 139 7.88 -2.20 -15.91
C ARG A 139 6.98 -1.37 -16.83
N ASN A 140 5.73 -1.80 -17.04
CA ASN A 140 4.75 -1.05 -17.82
C ASN A 140 4.50 0.32 -17.21
N ALA A 141 4.42 0.40 -15.88
CA ALA A 141 4.30 1.65 -15.15
C ALA A 141 5.53 2.56 -15.21
N ARG A 142 6.64 2.11 -15.83
CA ARG A 142 7.94 2.81 -15.93
C ARG A 142 8.56 3.10 -14.56
N THR A 143 8.20 2.31 -13.56
CA THR A 143 8.73 2.40 -12.18
C THR A 143 10.13 1.80 -12.08
N LEU A 144 10.44 0.82 -12.93
CA LEU A 144 11.73 0.14 -12.94
C LEU A 144 12.73 0.94 -13.80
N ARG A 145 13.74 1.55 -13.15
CA ARG A 145 14.75 2.39 -13.81
C ARG A 145 16.12 1.71 -13.80
N PRO A 146 16.58 1.12 -14.92
CA PRO A 146 17.90 0.52 -15.03
C PRO A 146 19.02 1.54 -14.75
N GLY A 147 20.12 1.07 -14.15
CA GLY A 147 21.31 1.90 -13.88
C GLY A 147 21.18 2.89 -12.74
N VAL A 148 20.00 3.02 -12.10
CA VAL A 148 19.83 3.86 -10.91
C VAL A 148 20.23 3.06 -9.66
N GLU A 149 21.13 3.62 -8.86
CA GLU A 149 21.56 2.99 -7.59
C GLU A 149 20.42 2.93 -6.56
N PRO A 150 20.48 2.00 -5.59
CA PRO A 150 19.51 1.87 -4.51
C PRO A 150 19.23 3.17 -3.76
N LYS A 151 18.00 3.69 -3.87
CA LYS A 151 17.58 4.91 -3.17
C LYS A 151 16.09 5.00 -2.78
N ILE A 152 15.28 3.99 -3.10
CA ILE A 152 13.86 3.95 -2.70
C ILE A 152 13.74 3.39 -1.29
N VAL A 153 13.20 4.20 -0.37
CA VAL A 153 12.81 3.77 0.98
C VAL A 153 11.29 3.67 1.05
N VAL A 154 10.77 2.50 1.41
CA VAL A 154 9.33 2.31 1.63
C VAL A 154 8.99 2.80 3.03
N CYS A 155 7.93 3.59 3.16
CA CYS A 155 7.40 4.05 4.44
C CYS A 155 6.00 3.49 4.66
N TRP A 156 5.85 2.65 5.69
CA TRP A 156 4.58 2.06 6.12
C TRP A 156 4.14 2.63 7.46
N GLY A 157 2.83 2.66 7.70
CA GLY A 157 2.26 3.16 8.95
C GLY A 157 0.80 3.57 8.80
N GLY A 158 0.20 4.08 9.88
CA GLY A 158 -1.24 4.31 9.94
C GLY A 158 -1.76 5.37 8.98
N HIS A 159 -2.94 5.11 8.39
CA HIS A 159 -3.76 6.12 7.72
C HIS A 159 -4.35 7.12 8.74
N SER A 160 -4.67 6.63 9.95
CA SER A 160 -5.17 7.41 11.10
C SER A 160 -4.07 7.53 12.16
N ILE A 161 -3.48 8.72 12.26
CA ILE A 161 -2.41 9.04 13.22
C ILE A 161 -2.64 10.42 13.82
N ASN A 162 -2.10 10.64 15.01
CA ASN A 162 -2.21 11.94 15.67
C ASN A 162 -1.29 12.98 15.01
N THR A 163 -1.47 14.25 15.40
CA THR A 163 -0.71 15.37 14.81
C THR A 163 0.79 15.27 15.08
N GLU A 164 1.20 14.74 16.23
CA GLU A 164 2.59 14.66 16.63
C GLU A 164 3.32 13.52 15.90
N GLU A 165 2.69 12.35 15.73
CA GLU A 165 3.12 11.28 14.82
C GLU A 165 3.23 11.79 13.37
N TYR A 166 2.24 12.52 12.87
CA TYR A 166 2.29 13.09 11.51
C TYR A 166 3.41 14.13 11.34
N LYS A 167 3.71 14.92 12.37
CA LYS A 167 4.87 15.83 12.34
C LYS A 167 6.18 15.06 12.33
N TYR A 168 6.26 13.97 13.10
CA TYR A 168 7.44 13.11 13.14
C TYR A 168 7.71 12.45 11.78
N THR A 169 6.70 11.90 11.11
CA THR A 169 6.87 11.28 9.78
C THR A 169 7.37 12.27 8.73
N LYS A 170 6.91 13.53 8.78
CA LYS A 170 7.45 14.63 7.95
C LYS A 170 8.91 14.92 8.26
N LYS A 171 9.34 14.90 9.53
CA LYS A 171 10.75 15.09 9.90
C LYS A 171 11.61 13.96 9.36
N VAL A 172 11.18 12.72 9.50
CA VAL A 172 11.90 11.56 8.92
C VAL A 172 11.99 11.69 7.40
N GLY A 173 10.89 12.00 6.72
CA GLY A 173 10.90 12.25 5.27
C GLY A 173 11.84 13.38 4.85
N HIS A 174 11.91 14.45 5.64
CA HIS A 174 12.85 15.55 5.42
C HIS A 174 14.31 15.08 5.53
N GLU A 175 14.64 14.29 6.56
CA GLU A 175 15.97 13.72 6.74
C GLU A 175 16.36 12.73 5.64
N LEU A 176 15.41 11.92 5.15
CA LEU A 176 15.62 11.04 3.99
C LEU A 176 15.92 11.85 2.73
N GLY A 177 15.12 12.88 2.45
CA GLY A 177 15.32 13.73 1.27
C GLY A 177 16.63 14.53 1.32
N LEU A 178 17.13 14.89 2.52
CA LEU A 178 18.45 15.53 2.67
C LEU A 178 19.60 14.61 2.26
N ARG A 179 19.37 13.29 2.24
CA ARG A 179 20.33 12.26 1.83
C ARG A 179 20.04 11.69 0.44
N SER A 180 19.25 12.42 -0.36
CA SER A 180 18.90 12.07 -1.74
C SER A 180 18.12 10.77 -1.91
N LEU A 181 17.40 10.34 -0.86
CA LEU A 181 16.57 9.15 -0.89
C LEU A 181 15.17 9.49 -1.42
N ASP A 182 14.62 8.57 -2.22
CA ASP A 182 13.26 8.59 -2.76
C ASP A 182 12.31 7.85 -1.82
N ILE A 183 11.01 8.11 -1.93
CA ILE A 183 10.00 7.56 -1.01
C ILE A 183 8.96 6.75 -1.78
N CYS A 184 8.66 5.55 -1.26
CA CYS A 184 7.55 4.71 -1.67
C CYS A 184 6.54 4.54 -0.52
N THR A 185 5.24 4.60 -0.78
CA THR A 185 4.18 4.38 0.25
C THR A 185 2.94 3.72 -0.34
N GLY A 186 1.95 3.44 0.51
CA GLY A 186 0.58 3.05 0.13
C GLY A 186 -0.32 4.17 -0.42
N CYS A 187 0.22 5.36 -0.69
CA CYS A 187 -0.45 6.55 -1.25
C CYS A 187 -1.45 7.29 -0.34
N GLY A 188 -2.05 6.64 0.66
CA GLY A 188 -3.12 7.20 1.49
C GLY A 188 -2.75 8.40 2.39
N PRO A 189 -3.60 8.72 3.39
CA PRO A 189 -3.34 9.80 4.35
C PRO A 189 -2.31 9.37 5.42
N GLY A 190 -2.16 10.20 6.47
CA GLY A 190 -1.30 9.87 7.62
C GLY A 190 0.16 9.64 7.22
N VAL A 191 0.70 8.48 7.60
CA VAL A 191 2.09 8.08 7.31
C VAL A 191 2.34 7.95 5.81
N MET A 192 1.34 7.60 5.00
CA MET A 192 1.53 7.46 3.55
C MET A 192 1.67 8.82 2.83
N LYS A 193 1.48 9.94 3.54
CA LYS A 193 1.61 11.32 3.02
C LYS A 193 2.73 12.12 3.68
N GLY A 194 2.93 11.96 4.99
CA GLY A 194 3.86 12.76 5.77
C GLY A 194 5.31 12.74 5.26
N PRO A 195 5.94 11.55 5.11
CA PRO A 195 7.31 11.42 4.62
C PRO A 195 7.53 12.10 3.27
N MET A 196 6.62 11.91 2.31
CA MET A 196 6.71 12.55 0.99
C MET A 196 6.74 14.08 1.11
N LYS A 197 5.85 14.68 1.94
CA LYS A 197 5.88 16.15 2.18
C LYS A 197 7.21 16.62 2.77
N GLY A 198 7.80 15.85 3.68
CA GLY A 198 9.12 16.15 4.22
C GLY A 198 10.21 16.11 3.15
N ALA A 199 10.23 15.03 2.37
CA ALA A 199 11.22 14.80 1.34
C ALA A 199 11.15 15.85 0.22
N THR A 200 9.96 16.31 -0.18
CA THR A 200 9.84 17.38 -1.19
C THR A 200 10.57 18.65 -0.79
N ILE A 201 10.46 19.08 0.46
CA ILE A 201 11.17 20.25 0.95
C ILE A 201 12.68 20.00 0.98
N ALA A 202 13.11 18.80 1.36
CA ALA A 202 14.53 18.46 1.44
C ALA A 202 15.18 18.28 0.06
N HIS A 203 14.52 17.62 -0.89
CA HIS A 203 14.95 17.50 -2.28
C HIS A 203 15.11 18.88 -2.91
N ALA A 204 14.20 19.82 -2.65
CA ALA A 204 14.34 21.20 -3.09
C ALA A 204 15.59 21.91 -2.49
N LYS A 205 15.90 21.66 -1.21
CA LYS A 205 17.14 22.16 -0.56
C LYS A 205 18.39 21.56 -1.20
N GLN A 206 18.36 20.27 -1.55
CA GLN A 206 19.45 19.55 -2.19
C GLN A 206 19.52 19.73 -3.73
N ARG A 207 18.64 20.56 -4.30
CA ARG A 207 18.54 20.77 -5.76
C ARG A 207 18.31 19.48 -6.56
N ILE A 208 17.60 18.53 -5.95
CA ILE A 208 17.23 17.27 -6.60
C ILE A 208 15.98 17.52 -7.42
N HIS A 209 16.15 17.56 -8.73
CA HIS A 209 15.06 17.56 -9.69
C HIS A 209 14.67 16.11 -10.00
N GLY A 210 13.36 15.81 -10.01
CA GLY A 210 12.87 14.46 -10.30
C GLY A 210 12.99 13.45 -9.16
N GLY A 211 12.91 13.91 -7.90
CA GLY A 211 12.70 13.02 -6.76
C GLY A 211 11.45 12.17 -6.95
N ARG A 212 11.50 10.90 -6.55
CA ARG A 212 10.43 9.93 -6.79
C ARG A 212 9.57 9.76 -5.55
N TYR A 213 8.27 9.95 -5.73
CA TYR A 213 7.23 9.71 -4.74
C TYR A 213 6.29 8.65 -5.29
N LEU A 214 6.73 7.40 -5.12
CA LEU A 214 6.05 6.22 -5.61
C LEU A 214 4.88 5.86 -4.69
N GLY A 215 3.70 5.79 -5.27
CA GLY A 215 2.50 5.30 -4.64
C GLY A 215 2.11 3.94 -5.22
N LEU A 216 2.03 2.92 -4.37
CA LEU A 216 1.48 1.61 -4.75
C LEU A 216 0.13 1.40 -4.06
N THR A 217 -0.90 1.10 -4.84
CA THR A 217 -2.26 0.84 -4.34
C THR A 217 -2.90 -0.33 -5.08
N GLU A 218 -4.13 -0.69 -4.71
CA GLU A 218 -4.93 -1.73 -5.37
C GLU A 218 -6.43 -1.38 -5.31
N PRO A 219 -7.28 -1.89 -6.22
CA PRO A 219 -8.69 -1.49 -6.33
C PRO A 219 -9.50 -1.61 -5.04
N GLY A 220 -9.23 -2.64 -4.23
CA GLY A 220 -9.95 -2.93 -2.99
C GLY A 220 -9.71 -1.91 -1.86
N ILE A 221 -8.61 -1.17 -1.89
CA ILE A 221 -8.21 -0.22 -0.82
C ILE A 221 -8.13 1.23 -1.28
N ILE A 222 -7.94 1.49 -2.58
CA ILE A 222 -7.75 2.85 -3.11
C ILE A 222 -8.86 3.82 -2.71
N ALA A 223 -10.10 3.34 -2.58
CA ALA A 223 -11.22 4.18 -2.14
C ALA A 223 -11.13 4.59 -0.67
N ALA A 224 -10.62 3.73 0.21
CA ALA A 224 -10.43 4.04 1.63
C ALA A 224 -9.13 4.84 1.87
N GLU A 225 -8.09 4.56 1.08
CA GLU A 225 -6.77 5.17 1.17
C GLU A 225 -6.40 5.89 -0.12
N ALA A 226 -7.17 6.92 -0.47
CA ALA A 226 -7.04 7.66 -1.71
C ALA A 226 -5.62 8.25 -1.90
N PRO A 227 -5.06 8.18 -3.12
CA PRO A 227 -3.69 8.58 -3.37
C PRO A 227 -3.50 10.09 -3.25
N ASN A 228 -2.65 10.52 -2.33
CA ASN A 228 -2.49 11.94 -2.06
C ASN A 228 -1.76 12.67 -3.22
N PRO A 229 -2.12 13.94 -3.54
CA PRO A 229 -1.63 14.62 -4.75
C PRO A 229 -0.12 14.91 -4.83
N ILE A 230 0.70 14.53 -3.84
CA ILE A 230 2.16 14.63 -3.91
C ILE A 230 2.79 13.43 -4.63
N VAL A 231 2.05 12.32 -4.74
CA VAL A 231 2.46 11.13 -5.49
C VAL A 231 2.65 11.56 -6.94
N ASN A 232 3.83 11.26 -7.49
CA ASN A 232 4.19 11.57 -8.87
C ASN A 232 4.43 10.33 -9.73
N GLU A 233 4.41 9.14 -9.11
CA GLU A 233 4.38 7.85 -9.78
C GLU A 233 3.32 7.00 -9.07
N LEU A 234 2.15 6.81 -9.67
CA LEU A 234 1.12 5.92 -9.14
C LEU A 234 1.17 4.58 -9.89
N VAL A 235 1.05 3.48 -9.15
CA VAL A 235 0.84 2.14 -9.70
C VAL A 235 -0.34 1.48 -9.00
N ILE A 236 -1.32 1.01 -9.78
CA ILE A 236 -2.44 0.20 -9.30
C ILE A 236 -2.15 -1.28 -9.58
N LEU A 237 -1.91 -2.05 -8.54
CA LEU A 237 -1.71 -3.49 -8.60
C LEU A 237 -3.06 -4.20 -8.49
N PRO A 238 -3.21 -5.44 -9.00
CA PRO A 238 -4.52 -6.08 -9.06
C PRO A 238 -5.06 -6.53 -7.71
N ASP A 239 -4.19 -6.79 -6.72
CA ASP A 239 -4.57 -7.21 -5.38
C ASP A 239 -3.54 -6.82 -4.31
N ILE A 240 -3.89 -7.08 -3.04
CA ILE A 240 -3.07 -6.75 -1.87
C ILE A 240 -1.74 -7.49 -1.91
N GLU A 241 -1.73 -8.77 -2.23
CA GLU A 241 -0.52 -9.59 -2.22
C GLU A 241 0.49 -9.13 -3.26
N LYS A 242 0.04 -8.77 -4.47
CA LYS A 242 0.92 -8.21 -5.51
C LYS A 242 1.39 -6.80 -5.16
N ARG A 243 0.57 -6.00 -4.45
CA ARG A 243 1.00 -4.72 -3.85
C ARG A 243 2.10 -4.95 -2.80
N LEU A 244 1.94 -5.93 -1.90
CA LEU A 244 2.93 -6.28 -0.89
C LEU A 244 4.23 -6.78 -1.50
N GLU A 245 4.15 -7.65 -2.52
CA GLU A 245 5.32 -8.10 -3.27
C GLU A 245 6.01 -6.92 -3.97
N ALA A 246 5.26 -6.05 -4.62
CA ALA A 246 5.82 -4.86 -5.27
C ALA A 246 6.63 -4.00 -4.30
N PHE A 247 6.14 -3.76 -3.07
CA PHE A 247 6.89 -3.02 -2.05
C PHE A 247 8.27 -3.63 -1.74
N VAL A 248 8.33 -4.93 -1.46
CA VAL A 248 9.58 -5.59 -1.04
C VAL A 248 10.54 -5.84 -2.20
N ARG A 249 10.03 -5.86 -3.44
CA ARG A 249 10.85 -5.98 -4.65
C ARG A 249 11.49 -4.65 -5.05
N VAL A 250 10.77 -3.52 -4.95
CA VAL A 250 11.29 -2.19 -5.35
C VAL A 250 11.94 -1.42 -4.19
N GLY A 251 11.55 -1.74 -2.95
CA GLY A 251 12.11 -1.15 -1.75
C GLY A 251 13.54 -1.64 -1.50
N HIS A 252 14.44 -0.70 -1.19
CA HIS A 252 15.80 -1.02 -0.78
C HIS A 252 15.97 -0.98 0.74
N GLY A 253 14.95 -0.49 1.44
CA GLY A 253 14.87 -0.39 2.89
C GLY A 253 13.46 0.03 3.26
N ILE A 254 13.03 -0.33 4.47
CA ILE A 254 11.67 -0.09 4.94
C ILE A 254 11.72 0.61 6.29
N ILE A 255 10.94 1.68 6.42
CA ILE A 255 10.64 2.35 7.67
C ILE A 255 9.19 2.08 8.04
N ILE A 256 8.96 1.61 9.25
CA ILE A 256 7.64 1.29 9.79
C ILE A 256 7.34 2.25 10.94
N PHE A 257 6.33 3.08 10.74
CA PHE A 257 5.80 3.99 11.75
C PHE A 257 4.60 3.37 12.47
N PRO A 258 4.14 3.95 13.60
CA PRO A 258 2.92 3.52 14.25
C PRO A 258 1.71 3.48 13.31
N GLY A 259 0.93 2.39 13.41
CA GLY A 259 -0.24 2.15 12.58
C GLY A 259 -1.17 1.09 13.16
N GLY A 260 -2.24 0.80 12.41
CA GLY A 260 -3.26 -0.17 12.79
C GLY A 260 -3.04 -1.54 12.15
N ALA A 261 -4.15 -2.25 11.87
CA ALA A 261 -4.13 -3.59 11.29
C ALA A 261 -3.36 -3.70 9.96
N GLY A 262 -3.51 -2.73 9.05
CA GLY A 262 -2.79 -2.76 7.76
C GLY A 262 -1.28 -2.65 7.90
N THR A 263 -0.79 -1.84 8.84
CA THR A 263 0.65 -1.74 9.12
C THR A 263 1.19 -3.03 9.75
N ALA A 264 0.39 -3.67 10.62
CA ALA A 264 0.76 -4.97 11.19
C ALA A 264 0.78 -6.08 10.10
N GLU A 265 -0.16 -6.06 9.15
CA GLU A 265 -0.14 -6.95 7.97
C GLU A 265 1.14 -6.77 7.16
N GLU A 266 1.47 -5.54 6.78
CA GLU A 266 2.68 -5.21 6.02
C GLU A 266 3.95 -5.65 6.78
N PHE A 267 4.01 -5.43 8.09
CA PHE A 267 5.16 -5.84 8.90
C PHE A 267 5.31 -7.36 9.01
N LEU A 268 4.22 -8.09 9.24
CA LEU A 268 4.24 -9.56 9.31
C LEU A 268 4.56 -10.19 7.95
N TYR A 269 4.09 -9.59 6.86
CA TYR A 269 4.48 -9.98 5.50
C TYR A 269 6.01 -9.90 5.33
N LEU A 270 6.60 -8.77 5.71
CA LEU A 270 8.04 -8.55 5.60
C LEU A 270 8.84 -9.50 6.50
N LEU A 271 8.48 -9.62 7.78
CA LEU A 271 9.19 -10.51 8.70
C LEU A 271 9.12 -11.97 8.24
N GLY A 272 7.96 -12.41 7.78
CA GLY A 272 7.80 -13.76 7.25
C GLY A 272 8.76 -14.06 6.09
N ILE A 273 8.91 -13.11 5.17
CA ILE A 273 9.88 -13.22 4.07
C ILE A 273 11.31 -13.23 4.61
N LEU A 274 11.69 -12.26 5.45
CA LEU A 274 13.08 -12.13 5.92
C LEU A 274 13.55 -13.31 6.79
N MET A 275 12.63 -13.99 7.47
CA MET A 275 12.91 -15.20 8.25
C MET A 275 13.00 -16.48 7.41
N HIS A 276 12.69 -16.43 6.11
CA HIS A 276 12.83 -17.60 5.24
C HIS A 276 14.31 -18.00 5.15
N PRO A 277 14.66 -19.31 5.27
CA PRO A 277 16.05 -19.76 5.24
C PRO A 277 16.86 -19.29 4.01
N ASP A 278 16.26 -19.31 2.82
CA ASP A 278 16.94 -18.85 1.59
C ASP A 278 17.22 -17.33 1.54
N ASN A 279 16.64 -16.55 2.46
CA ASN A 279 16.93 -15.13 2.60
C ASN A 279 18.01 -14.84 3.66
N GLU A 280 18.57 -15.89 4.29
CA GLU A 280 19.68 -15.72 5.23
C GLU A 280 20.86 -15.00 4.57
N GLY A 281 21.35 -13.94 5.23
CA GLY A 281 22.44 -13.11 4.72
C GLY A 281 22.05 -12.08 3.64
N LEU A 282 20.78 -12.01 3.22
CA LEU A 282 20.30 -10.94 2.35
C LEU A 282 20.17 -9.63 3.17
N PRO A 283 20.90 -8.56 2.83
CA PRO A 283 20.78 -7.30 3.55
C PRO A 283 19.45 -6.62 3.16
N PHE A 284 18.63 -6.33 4.15
CA PHE A 284 17.39 -5.59 3.97
C PHE A 284 17.14 -4.72 5.21
N PRO A 285 17.50 -3.43 5.19
CA PRO A 285 17.40 -2.57 6.36
C PRO A 285 15.92 -2.27 6.70
N VAL A 286 15.54 -2.57 7.94
CA VAL A 286 14.20 -2.30 8.47
C VAL A 286 14.31 -1.51 9.77
N VAL A 287 13.62 -0.37 9.84
CA VAL A 287 13.59 0.46 11.04
C VAL A 287 12.15 0.71 11.46
N LEU A 288 11.83 0.34 12.69
CA LEU A 288 10.61 0.75 13.39
C LEU A 288 10.88 2.07 14.10
N THR A 289 10.05 3.09 13.90
CA THR A 289 10.32 4.41 14.48
C THR A 289 9.07 5.23 14.75
N GLY A 290 9.14 6.08 15.78
CA GLY A 290 8.06 6.99 16.15
C GLY A 290 8.54 8.09 17.07
N PRO A 291 7.69 9.10 17.34
CA PRO A 291 7.97 10.11 18.37
C PRO A 291 8.04 9.46 19.76
N LYS A 292 8.58 10.17 20.75
CA LYS A 292 8.78 9.66 22.11
C LYS A 292 7.53 9.03 22.74
N HIS A 293 6.35 9.61 22.54
CA HIS A 293 5.10 9.07 23.10
C HIS A 293 4.65 7.75 22.45
N ALA A 294 5.20 7.38 21.28
CA ALA A 294 4.89 6.14 20.59
C ALA A 294 5.76 4.96 21.06
N ALA A 295 6.71 5.18 21.98
CA ALA A 295 7.54 4.11 22.56
C ALA A 295 6.70 2.90 23.07
N PRO A 296 5.60 3.10 23.84
CA PRO A 296 4.80 1.97 24.31
C PRO A 296 4.14 1.16 23.18
N TYR A 297 3.80 1.81 22.06
CA TYR A 297 3.28 1.12 20.88
C TYR A 297 4.36 0.23 20.24
N LEU A 298 5.58 0.75 20.09
CA LEU A 298 6.69 0.02 19.48
C LEU A 298 7.14 -1.14 20.36
N GLU A 299 7.18 -0.95 21.68
CA GLU A 299 7.44 -2.00 22.66
C GLU A 299 6.37 -3.11 22.63
N GLN A 300 5.10 -2.75 22.50
CA GLN A 300 4.01 -3.73 22.36
C GLN A 300 4.13 -4.55 21.07
N LEU A 301 4.50 -3.90 19.96
CA LEU A 301 4.70 -4.58 18.69
C LEU A 301 5.93 -5.51 18.74
N ASP A 302 7.03 -5.07 19.34
CA ASP A 302 8.22 -5.90 19.59
C ASP A 302 7.91 -7.11 20.49
N ALA A 303 7.16 -6.88 21.57
CA ALA A 303 6.71 -7.93 22.47
C ALA A 303 5.81 -8.94 21.74
N PHE A 304 4.88 -8.48 20.89
CA PHE A 304 4.05 -9.34 20.06
C PHE A 304 4.88 -10.21 19.10
N VAL A 305 5.88 -9.61 18.43
CA VAL A 305 6.78 -10.35 17.53
C VAL A 305 7.57 -11.41 18.29
N GLY A 306 8.20 -11.05 19.41
CA GLY A 306 8.94 -12.02 20.24
C GLY A 306 8.02 -13.12 20.77
N ALA A 307 6.83 -12.74 21.23
CA ALA A 307 5.85 -13.67 21.73
C ALA A 307 5.31 -14.60 20.64
N THR A 308 5.21 -14.22 19.37
CA THR A 308 4.60 -15.06 18.32
C THR A 308 5.62 -15.74 17.41
N LEU A 309 6.56 -14.97 16.86
CA LEU A 309 7.54 -15.40 15.87
C LEU A 309 8.91 -15.73 16.47
N GLY A 310 9.13 -15.38 17.74
CA GLY A 310 10.36 -15.65 18.48
C GLY A 310 11.45 -14.59 18.30
N ASP A 311 12.50 -14.66 19.12
CA ASP A 311 13.57 -13.64 19.14
C ASP A 311 14.41 -13.60 17.86
N ALA A 312 14.41 -14.68 17.07
CA ALA A 312 15.05 -14.68 15.75
C ALA A 312 14.42 -13.63 14.82
N ALA A 313 13.11 -13.42 14.91
CA ALA A 313 12.40 -12.40 14.13
C ALA A 313 12.89 -10.97 14.45
N LYS A 314 13.29 -10.72 15.70
CA LYS A 314 13.76 -9.41 16.17
C LYS A 314 15.10 -8.98 15.54
N LYS A 315 15.88 -9.92 15.02
CA LYS A 315 17.15 -9.62 14.34
C LYS A 315 16.97 -8.91 12.99
N HIS A 316 15.75 -8.92 12.45
CA HIS A 316 15.46 -8.37 11.13
C HIS A 316 15.03 -6.89 11.15
N TYR A 317 15.01 -6.24 12.31
CA TYR A 317 14.67 -4.82 12.42
C TYR A 317 15.35 -4.14 13.60
N GLU A 318 15.43 -2.82 13.54
CA GLU A 318 15.90 -1.95 14.62
C GLU A 318 14.76 -1.01 15.06
N ILE A 319 14.70 -0.67 16.35
CA ILE A 319 13.75 0.33 16.87
C ILE A 319 14.50 1.61 17.21
N ILE A 320 14.12 2.72 16.56
CA ILE A 320 14.70 4.05 16.80
C ILE A 320 13.60 5.01 17.23
N ILE A 321 13.71 5.54 18.45
CA ILE A 321 12.69 6.40 19.05
C ILE A 321 13.16 7.86 19.01
N ASP A 322 12.31 8.73 18.47
CA ASP A 322 12.45 10.19 18.49
C ASP A 322 13.76 10.75 17.86
N ASP A 323 14.40 10.01 16.94
CA ASP A 323 15.58 10.47 16.21
C ASP A 323 15.42 10.30 14.68
N PRO A 324 14.79 11.27 14.01
CA PRO A 324 14.62 11.22 12.55
C PRO A 324 15.92 11.19 11.77
N ALA A 325 16.98 11.80 12.31
CA ALA A 325 18.27 11.89 11.63
C ALA A 325 19.00 10.55 11.67
N GLU A 326 18.91 9.83 12.80
CA GLU A 326 19.44 8.48 12.95
C GLU A 326 18.71 7.48 12.06
N VAL A 327 17.37 7.53 12.00
CA VAL A 327 16.58 6.71 11.06
C VAL A 327 17.11 6.85 9.62
N ALA A 328 17.33 8.09 9.17
CA ALA A 328 17.83 8.34 7.83
C ALA A 328 19.31 7.94 7.64
N ARG A 329 20.14 8.02 8.70
CA ARG A 329 21.52 7.50 8.68
C ARG A 329 21.55 5.98 8.53
N GLN A 330 20.76 5.26 9.32
CA GLN A 330 20.66 3.80 9.24
C GLN A 330 20.16 3.33 7.88
N MET A 331 19.13 3.97 7.33
CA MET A 331 18.69 3.68 5.95
C MET A 331 19.80 3.90 4.93
N THR A 332 20.51 5.03 5.02
CA THR A 332 21.60 5.34 4.07
C THR A 332 22.73 4.31 4.15
N GLN A 333 23.08 3.85 5.35
CA GLN A 333 24.09 2.80 5.54
C GLN A 333 23.60 1.45 5.02
N GLY A 334 22.38 1.06 5.35
CA GLY A 334 21.76 -0.18 4.88
C GLY A 334 21.65 -0.25 3.36
N LEU A 335 21.25 0.84 2.70
CA LEU A 335 21.18 0.93 1.24
C LEU A 335 22.55 0.77 0.56
N LYS A 336 23.64 1.19 1.21
CA LYS A 336 25.00 0.89 0.71
C LYS A 336 25.31 -0.61 0.77
N ALA A 337 24.90 -1.30 1.83
CA ALA A 337 25.04 -2.75 1.93
C ALA A 337 24.20 -3.48 0.88
N VAL A 338 22.96 -3.04 0.66
CA VAL A 338 22.08 -3.53 -0.43
C VAL A 338 22.76 -3.36 -1.79
N LYS A 339 23.27 -2.16 -2.09
CA LYS A 339 24.01 -1.90 -3.32
C LYS A 339 25.18 -2.86 -3.49
N GLN A 340 26.00 -3.05 -2.46
CA GLN A 340 27.16 -3.92 -2.53
C GLN A 340 26.75 -5.37 -2.79
N PHE A 341 25.78 -5.88 -2.04
CA PHE A 341 25.27 -7.25 -2.18
C PHE A 341 24.72 -7.51 -3.59
N ARG A 342 23.88 -6.61 -4.11
CA ARG A 342 23.30 -6.77 -5.46
C ARG A 342 24.38 -6.74 -6.55
N ARG A 343 25.43 -5.93 -6.39
CA ARG A 343 26.59 -5.95 -7.31
C ARG A 343 27.35 -7.26 -7.27
N GLU A 344 27.67 -7.76 -6.08
CA GLU A 344 28.42 -9.02 -5.91
C GLU A 344 27.66 -10.23 -6.44
N ARG A 345 26.33 -10.19 -6.38
CA ARG A 345 25.46 -11.28 -6.85
C ARG A 345 24.89 -11.07 -8.26
N ASN A 346 25.28 -9.99 -8.96
CA ASN A 346 24.76 -9.61 -10.28
C ASN A 346 23.22 -9.51 -10.35
N ASP A 347 22.58 -9.04 -9.27
CA ASP A 347 21.14 -8.79 -9.23
C ASP A 347 20.82 -7.33 -9.60
N ALA A 348 19.60 -7.09 -10.08
CA ALA A 348 19.14 -5.77 -10.44
C ALA A 348 19.00 -4.87 -9.19
N PHE A 349 19.31 -3.58 -9.34
CA PHE A 349 19.00 -2.60 -8.30
C PHE A 349 17.51 -2.28 -8.25
N HIS A 350 16.87 -2.12 -9.41
CA HIS A 350 15.49 -1.65 -9.51
C HIS A 350 14.44 -2.71 -9.14
N PHE A 351 14.84 -3.98 -8.97
CA PHE A 351 13.96 -5.07 -8.59
C PHE A 351 14.77 -6.18 -7.90
N ASN A 352 14.37 -6.60 -6.70
CA ASN A 352 15.06 -7.62 -5.90
C ASN A 352 14.69 -9.04 -6.33
N TRP A 353 15.36 -9.62 -7.33
CA TRP A 353 15.05 -10.98 -7.78
C TRP A 353 15.53 -12.04 -6.80
N LEU A 354 16.62 -11.78 -6.07
CA LEU A 354 17.18 -12.74 -5.12
C LEU A 354 16.36 -12.93 -3.85
N LEU A 355 15.37 -12.06 -3.59
CA LEU A 355 14.46 -12.23 -2.47
C LEU A 355 13.55 -13.45 -2.71
N LYS A 356 13.69 -14.47 -1.87
CA LYS A 356 12.79 -15.61 -1.85
C LYS A 356 11.47 -15.19 -1.19
N ILE A 357 10.37 -15.30 -1.92
CA ILE A 357 9.02 -15.09 -1.39
C ILE A 357 8.26 -16.40 -1.57
N ASP A 358 7.80 -16.99 -0.47
CA ASP A 358 6.99 -18.19 -0.54
C ASP A 358 5.59 -17.90 -1.06
N GLU A 359 5.02 -18.89 -1.74
CA GLU A 359 3.70 -18.82 -2.35
C GLU A 359 2.60 -18.46 -1.32
N GLY A 360 2.78 -18.83 -0.05
CA GLY A 360 1.88 -18.45 1.04
C GLY A 360 1.74 -16.93 1.24
N PHE A 361 2.72 -16.14 0.79
CA PHE A 361 2.70 -14.68 0.79
C PHE A 361 2.16 -14.09 -0.53
N GLN A 362 2.16 -14.85 -1.62
CA GLN A 362 1.79 -14.36 -2.95
C GLN A 362 0.34 -14.65 -3.34
N ARG A 363 -0.25 -15.73 -2.79
CA ARG A 363 -1.61 -16.13 -3.12
C ARG A 363 -2.63 -15.18 -2.49
N PRO A 364 -3.58 -14.64 -3.28
CA PRO A 364 -4.67 -13.83 -2.77
C PRO A 364 -5.46 -14.55 -1.67
N PHE A 365 -5.77 -13.82 -0.60
CA PHE A 365 -6.60 -14.33 0.48
C PHE A 365 -7.98 -13.68 0.47
N ASP A 366 -9.04 -14.48 0.32
CA ASP A 366 -10.42 -14.01 0.44
C ASP A 366 -10.91 -14.15 1.90
N PRO A 367 -11.14 -13.05 2.63
CA PRO A 367 -11.48 -13.11 4.06
C PRO A 367 -12.97 -13.41 4.29
N THR A 368 -13.39 -14.64 4.02
CA THR A 368 -14.69 -15.16 4.45
C THR A 368 -14.62 -15.62 5.92
N HIS A 369 -15.77 -15.76 6.60
CA HIS A 369 -15.82 -16.28 7.97
C HIS A 369 -15.20 -17.67 8.09
N GLU A 370 -15.41 -18.52 7.07
CA GLU A 370 -14.79 -19.84 6.99
C GLU A 370 -13.27 -19.76 6.87
N ASN A 371 -12.76 -18.98 5.92
CA ASN A 371 -11.32 -18.84 5.71
C ASN A 371 -10.60 -18.24 6.92
N MET A 372 -11.23 -17.25 7.58
CA MET A 372 -10.71 -16.64 8.81
C MET A 372 -10.68 -17.62 9.98
N ALA A 373 -11.71 -18.46 10.13
CA ALA A 373 -11.76 -19.47 11.19
C ALA A 373 -10.79 -20.64 10.96
N ASN A 374 -10.43 -20.92 9.71
CA ASN A 374 -9.54 -22.01 9.30
C ASN A 374 -8.05 -21.61 9.23
N LEU A 375 -7.69 -20.37 9.62
CA LEU A 375 -6.29 -19.94 9.67
C LEU A 375 -5.48 -20.82 10.62
N LYS A 376 -4.31 -21.28 10.16
CA LYS A 376 -3.42 -22.10 10.99
C LYS A 376 -2.56 -21.18 11.86
N LEU A 377 -3.08 -20.83 13.03
CA LEU A 377 -2.38 -20.00 14.01
C LEU A 377 -1.85 -20.88 15.14
N SER A 378 -0.78 -21.65 14.84
CA SER A 378 -0.17 -22.61 15.75
C SER A 378 1.34 -22.45 15.86
N ARG A 379 1.87 -22.74 17.05
CA ARG A 379 3.30 -22.78 17.38
C ARG A 379 4.06 -23.92 16.69
N THR A 380 3.33 -24.92 16.21
CA THR A 380 3.92 -26.07 15.51
C THR A 380 4.44 -25.70 14.12
N LEU A 381 3.99 -24.58 13.57
CA LEU A 381 4.45 -24.07 12.28
C LEU A 381 5.84 -23.40 12.41
N PRO A 382 6.67 -23.48 11.35
CA PRO A 382 7.82 -22.59 11.22
C PRO A 382 7.42 -21.11 11.34
N ALA A 383 8.28 -20.28 11.91
CA ALA A 383 7.96 -18.88 12.21
C ALA A 383 7.55 -18.08 10.95
N HIS A 384 8.19 -18.31 9.80
CA HIS A 384 7.82 -17.66 8.54
C HIS A 384 6.42 -18.10 8.04
N GLU A 385 6.03 -19.37 8.23
CA GLU A 385 4.69 -19.84 7.89
C GLU A 385 3.61 -19.31 8.86
N LEU A 386 3.94 -19.20 10.16
CA LEU A 386 3.05 -18.56 11.13
C LEU A 386 2.84 -17.08 10.78
N ALA A 387 3.90 -16.37 10.39
CA ALA A 387 3.81 -14.99 9.92
C ALA A 387 2.88 -14.84 8.71
N ALA A 388 2.91 -15.79 7.76
CA ALA A 388 1.98 -15.80 6.63
C ALA A 388 0.50 -15.91 7.05
N ASN A 389 0.20 -16.71 8.08
CA ASN A 389 -1.17 -16.85 8.59
C ASN A 389 -1.60 -15.64 9.42
N LEU A 390 -0.71 -15.08 10.24
CA LEU A 390 -0.98 -13.83 10.96
C LEU A 390 -1.22 -12.66 9.98
N ARG A 391 -0.43 -12.58 8.90
CA ARG A 391 -0.64 -11.62 7.80
C ARG A 391 -2.07 -11.71 7.27
N ARG A 392 -2.56 -12.91 6.95
CA ARG A 392 -3.95 -13.13 6.48
C ARG A 392 -5.00 -12.72 7.52
N ALA A 393 -4.75 -12.98 8.80
CA ALA A 393 -5.64 -12.54 9.88
C ALA A 393 -5.79 -11.01 9.90
N PHE A 394 -4.67 -10.28 9.83
CA PHE A 394 -4.71 -8.82 9.75
C PHE A 394 -5.34 -8.31 8.45
N SER A 395 -5.07 -8.96 7.32
CA SER A 395 -5.71 -8.67 6.03
C SER A 395 -7.24 -8.77 6.11
N GLY A 396 -7.75 -9.81 6.77
CA GLY A 396 -9.18 -9.96 7.03
C GLY A 396 -9.76 -8.87 7.91
N ILE A 397 -9.03 -8.44 8.96
CA ILE A 397 -9.44 -7.32 9.81
C ILE A 397 -9.49 -6.02 9.00
N VAL A 398 -8.50 -5.75 8.14
CA VAL A 398 -8.52 -4.60 7.22
C VAL A 398 -9.74 -4.67 6.30
N ALA A 399 -9.98 -5.83 5.69
CA ALA A 399 -11.12 -6.02 4.79
C ALA A 399 -12.47 -5.75 5.50
N GLY A 400 -12.67 -6.30 6.70
CA GLY A 400 -13.89 -6.10 7.50
C GLY A 400 -14.08 -4.66 7.97
N ASN A 401 -13.01 -3.87 8.10
CA ASN A 401 -13.07 -2.49 8.55
C ASN A 401 -13.34 -1.49 7.43
N VAL A 402 -12.70 -1.64 6.26
CA VAL A 402 -12.66 -0.56 5.24
C VAL A 402 -13.06 -0.98 3.82
N LYS A 403 -13.07 -2.28 3.49
CA LYS A 403 -13.41 -2.75 2.13
C LYS A 403 -14.89 -3.07 2.03
N ASP A 404 -15.56 -2.65 0.94
CA ASP A 404 -17.03 -2.80 0.79
C ASP A 404 -17.49 -4.26 0.95
N LYS A 405 -16.83 -5.23 0.29
CA LYS A 405 -17.14 -6.66 0.43
C LYS A 405 -17.03 -7.15 1.87
N GLY A 406 -15.94 -6.78 2.56
CA GLY A 406 -15.70 -7.20 3.95
C GLY A 406 -16.71 -6.59 4.92
N ILE A 407 -16.99 -5.29 4.81
CA ILE A 407 -18.01 -4.60 5.62
C ILE A 407 -19.37 -5.29 5.47
N ARG A 408 -19.78 -5.63 4.25
CA ARG A 408 -21.06 -6.33 3.99
C ARG A 408 -21.10 -7.73 4.63
N LEU A 409 -20.00 -8.49 4.58
CA LEU A 409 -19.92 -9.80 5.23
C LEU A 409 -20.08 -9.69 6.75
N ILE A 410 -19.49 -8.65 7.36
CA ILE A 410 -19.62 -8.39 8.80
C ILE A 410 -21.04 -7.97 9.17
N GLU A 411 -21.68 -7.11 8.35
CA GLU A 411 -23.09 -6.72 8.52
C GLU A 411 -24.03 -7.93 8.45
N GLN A 412 -23.73 -8.91 7.60
CA GLN A 412 -24.59 -10.09 7.37
C GLN A 412 -24.38 -11.23 8.36
N HIS A 413 -23.14 -11.52 8.74
CA HIS A 413 -22.78 -12.73 9.49
C HIS A 413 -22.16 -12.44 10.86
N GLY A 414 -21.97 -11.17 11.22
CA GLY A 414 -21.29 -10.77 12.45
C GLY A 414 -19.75 -10.79 12.33
N PRO A 415 -19.01 -10.64 13.45
CA PRO A 415 -17.56 -10.54 13.44
C PRO A 415 -16.86 -11.85 13.04
N TYR A 416 -15.70 -11.74 12.39
CA TYR A 416 -14.83 -12.88 12.13
C TYR A 416 -14.39 -13.57 13.43
N GLN A 417 -14.37 -14.90 13.45
CA GLN A 417 -13.88 -15.68 14.58
C GLN A 417 -12.45 -16.11 14.29
N ILE A 418 -11.47 -15.57 15.02
CA ILE A 418 -10.05 -15.90 14.84
C ILE A 418 -9.65 -16.88 15.93
N ARG A 419 -9.20 -18.08 15.53
CA ARG A 419 -8.90 -19.22 16.41
C ARG A 419 -7.46 -19.67 16.24
N GLY A 420 -6.86 -20.20 17.30
CA GLY A 420 -5.50 -20.74 17.28
C GLY A 420 -5.01 -21.10 18.67
N ASP A 421 -3.72 -21.38 18.78
CA ASP A 421 -3.09 -21.70 20.07
C ASP A 421 -3.21 -20.51 21.03
N ALA A 422 -3.58 -20.76 22.29
CA ALA A 422 -3.78 -19.72 23.31
C ALA A 422 -2.56 -18.80 23.50
N GLU A 423 -1.35 -19.32 23.27
CA GLU A 423 -0.09 -18.57 23.34
C GLU A 423 0.08 -17.55 22.21
N ILE A 424 -0.62 -17.72 21.08
CA ILE A 424 -0.64 -16.78 19.95
C ILE A 424 -1.86 -15.88 20.07
N MET A 425 -3.00 -16.43 20.45
CA MET A 425 -4.27 -15.69 20.55
C MET A 425 -4.22 -14.60 21.63
N ARG A 426 -3.58 -14.86 22.78
CA ARG A 426 -3.47 -13.88 23.86
C ARG A 426 -2.65 -12.64 23.46
N PRO A 427 -1.43 -12.75 22.91
CA PRO A 427 -0.70 -11.60 22.37
C PRO A 427 -1.45 -10.89 21.25
N LEU A 428 -2.13 -11.61 20.36
CA LEU A 428 -2.90 -11.03 19.26
C LEU A 428 -4.06 -10.17 19.80
N ASP A 429 -4.84 -10.69 20.74
CA ASP A 429 -5.95 -9.96 21.38
C ASP A 429 -5.45 -8.71 22.11
N GLN A 430 -4.33 -8.80 22.83
CA GLN A 430 -3.71 -7.65 23.51
C GLN A 430 -3.29 -6.56 22.52
N LEU A 431 -2.62 -6.94 21.43
CA LEU A 431 -2.20 -5.99 20.38
C LEU A 431 -3.40 -5.31 19.72
N LEU A 432 -4.42 -6.08 19.37
CA LEU A 432 -5.65 -5.57 18.74
C LEU A 432 -6.42 -4.62 19.68
N LYS A 433 -6.54 -4.95 20.97
CA LYS A 433 -7.13 -4.05 21.98
C LYS A 433 -6.34 -2.76 22.12
N ALA A 434 -5.01 -2.81 22.06
CA ALA A 434 -4.18 -1.61 22.08
C ALA A 434 -4.41 -0.72 20.86
N PHE A 435 -4.54 -1.30 19.65
CA PHE A 435 -4.88 -0.54 18.44
C PHE A 435 -6.23 0.18 18.55
N VAL A 436 -7.24 -0.46 19.16
CA VAL A 436 -8.54 0.16 19.42
C VAL A 436 -8.42 1.30 20.42
N ALA A 437 -7.75 1.07 21.56
CA ALA A 437 -7.57 2.08 22.60
C ALA A 437 -6.78 3.32 22.13
N GLN A 438 -5.87 3.12 21.17
CA GLN A 438 -5.06 4.19 20.57
C GLN A 438 -5.72 4.81 19.32
N HIS A 439 -6.99 4.49 19.01
CA HIS A 439 -7.75 5.00 17.88
C HIS A 439 -7.08 4.76 16.50
N ARG A 440 -6.45 3.59 16.32
CA ARG A 440 -5.73 3.23 15.08
C ARG A 440 -6.56 2.42 14.08
N MET A 441 -7.76 2.00 14.46
CA MET A 441 -8.65 1.18 13.61
C MET A 441 -9.62 2.00 12.74
N LYS A 442 -9.81 3.28 13.04
CA LYS A 442 -10.76 4.17 12.37
C LYS A 442 -10.34 5.63 12.55
N LEU A 443 -10.66 6.51 11.60
CA LEU A 443 -10.47 7.95 11.74
C LEU A 443 -11.34 8.52 12.88
N PRO A 444 -10.84 9.54 13.62
CA PRO A 444 -11.62 10.22 14.65
C PRO A 444 -12.79 11.01 14.04
N GLY A 445 -13.86 11.19 14.83
CA GLY A 445 -15.02 12.03 14.45
C GLY A 445 -16.31 11.30 14.07
N GLY A 446 -16.33 9.96 14.18
CA GLY A 446 -17.52 9.13 13.97
C GLY A 446 -17.94 8.32 15.21
N ALA A 447 -18.89 7.40 15.03
CA ALA A 447 -19.27 6.43 16.06
C ALA A 447 -18.07 5.59 16.52
N ALA A 448 -18.10 5.16 17.79
CA ALA A 448 -17.10 4.29 18.39
C ALA A 448 -16.81 3.07 17.51
N TYR A 449 -15.54 2.66 17.46
CA TYR A 449 -15.13 1.50 16.68
C TYR A 449 -15.75 0.22 17.28
N VAL A 450 -16.45 -0.53 16.43
CA VAL A 450 -16.96 -1.86 16.76
C VAL A 450 -16.05 -2.87 16.05
N PRO A 451 -15.32 -3.74 16.79
CA PRO A 451 -14.45 -4.73 16.17
C PRO A 451 -15.17 -5.63 15.17
N CYS A 452 -14.60 -5.77 13.96
CA CYS A 452 -15.08 -6.72 12.96
C CYS A 452 -14.58 -8.16 13.22
N TYR A 453 -14.01 -8.41 14.39
CA TYR A 453 -13.35 -9.65 14.76
C TYR A 453 -13.61 -9.98 16.23
N GLN A 454 -13.46 -11.26 16.55
CA GLN A 454 -13.44 -11.81 17.89
C GLN A 454 -12.31 -12.83 17.95
N VAL A 455 -11.36 -12.61 18.87
CA VAL A 455 -10.30 -13.58 19.14
C VAL A 455 -10.86 -14.64 20.09
N VAL A 456 -10.79 -15.91 19.67
CA VAL A 456 -11.29 -17.07 20.41
C VAL A 456 -10.07 -17.90 20.82
N ALA A 457 -9.78 -17.90 22.12
CA ALA A 457 -8.67 -18.63 22.72
C ALA A 457 -9.04 -20.09 23.05
#